data_AF-A0A1M3FHJ3-F1
#
_entry.id   AF-A0A1M3FHJ3-F1
#
_cell.length_a   1.000
_cell.length_b   1.000
_cell.length_c   1.000
_cell.angle_alpha   90.00
_cell.angle_beta   90.00
_cell.angle_gamma   90.00
#
_symmetry.space_group_name_H-M   'P 1'
#
loop_
_entity.id
_entity.type
_entity.pdbx_description
1 polymer ?
#
loop_
_entity_poly.entity_id
_entity_poly.type
_entity_poly.pdbx_seq_one_letter_code
_entity_poly.pdbx_strand_id
1 'polypeptide(L)' 'MTIETLPWSDPRELTDVGVVLANGRLAPRRFANRAEAQAWARPEEGDEVVELNTVCQCDL' A
#
# COMPACT_ATOMS: atom_id res chain seq x y z
N MET A 1 7.86 -7.77 36.60
CA MET A 1 7.14 -7.78 35.31
C MET A 1 6.97 -6.34 34.91
N THR A 2 7.73 -5.88 33.93
CA THR A 2 7.73 -4.49 33.44
C THR A 2 6.73 -4.41 32.30
N ILE A 3 5.83 -3.42 32.32
CA ILE A 3 4.93 -3.13 31.21
C ILE A 3 5.67 -2.16 30.29
N GLU A 4 5.91 -2.57 29.06
CA GLU A 4 6.43 -1.71 28.01
C GLU A 4 5.24 -1.04 27.30
N THR A 5 5.22 0.30 27.32
CA THR A 5 4.20 1.07 26.62
C THR A 5 4.71 1.36 25.21
N LEU A 6 4.11 0.74 24.20
CA LEU A 6 4.40 1.06 22.81
C LEU A 6 3.74 2.39 22.42
N PRO A 7 4.38 3.21 21.58
CA PRO A 7 3.73 4.38 21.00
C PRO A 7 2.52 3.93 20.17
N TRP A 8 1.37 4.57 20.39
CA TRP A 8 0.19 4.35 19.57
C TRP A 8 0.39 5.00 18.20
N SER A 9 0.10 4.24 17.13
CA SER A 9 0.05 4.75 15.76
C SER A 9 -1.41 4.75 15.29
N ASP A 10 -1.85 5.82 14.65
CA ASP A 10 -3.21 5.88 14.11
C ASP A 10 -3.34 4.89 12.94
N PRO A 11 -4.22 3.88 13.03
CA PRO A 11 -4.38 2.87 11.98
C PRO A 11 -4.82 3.45 10.63
N ARG A 12 -5.34 4.69 10.60
CA ARG A 12 -5.70 5.39 9.36
C ARG A 12 -4.48 5.95 8.63
N GLU A 13 -3.38 6.15 9.34
CA GLU A 13 -2.10 6.64 8.81
C GLU A 13 -1.15 5.49 8.44
N LEU A 14 -1.49 4.26 8.81
CA LEU A 14 -0.74 3.07 8.41
C LEU A 14 -1.11 2.69 6.96
N THR A 15 -0.39 3.27 6.01
CA THR A 15 -0.60 3.05 4.57
C THR A 15 0.64 2.51 3.87
N ASP A 16 0.39 1.70 2.84
CA ASP A 16 1.36 1.27 1.83
C ASP A 16 0.95 1.83 0.47
N VAL A 17 1.83 1.69 -0.52
CA VAL A 17 1.51 2.02 -1.91
C VAL A 17 1.35 0.76 -2.77
N GLY A 18 0.33 0.77 -3.63
CA GLY A 18 0.08 -0.27 -4.61
C GLY A 18 -0.26 0.30 -5.98
N VAL A 19 -0.46 -0.60 -6.94
CA VAL A 19 -0.97 -0.27 -8.27
C VAL A 19 -2.19 -1.13 -8.55
N VAL A 20 -3.31 -0.50 -8.90
CA VAL A 20 -4.49 -1.17 -9.45
C VAL A 20 -4.32 -1.22 -10.97
N LEU A 21 -4.40 -2.41 -11.54
CA LEU A 21 -4.33 -2.61 -12.98
C LEU A 21 -5.66 -2.23 -13.63
N ALA A 22 -5.66 -2.03 -14.95
CA ALA A 22 -6.86 -1.74 -15.74
C ALA A 22 -8.03 -2.73 -15.55
N ASN A 23 -7.74 -3.96 -15.12
CA ASN A 23 -8.74 -4.99 -14.82
C ASN A 23 -9.31 -4.91 -13.38
N GLY A 24 -8.96 -3.88 -12.61
CA GLY A 24 -9.39 -3.66 -11.23
C GLY A 24 -8.66 -4.51 -10.19
N ARG A 25 -7.67 -5.33 -10.58
CA ARG A 25 -6.88 -6.12 -9.64
C ARG A 25 -5.65 -5.35 -9.18
N LEU A 26 -5.21 -5.61 -7.95
CA LEU A 26 -3.90 -5.15 -7.50
C LEU A 26 -2.78 -5.87 -8.25
N ALA A 27 -1.74 -5.13 -8.60
CA ALA A 27 -0.49 -5.68 -9.11
C ALA A 27 0.11 -6.66 -8.06
N PRO A 28 0.61 -7.83 -8.48
CA PRO A 28 1.19 -8.82 -7.56
C PRO A 28 2.64 -8.44 -7.17
N ARG A 29 2.83 -7.20 -6.73
CA ARG A 29 4.12 -6.60 -6.39
C ARG A 29 3.95 -5.60 -5.26
N ARG A 30 4.92 -5.59 -4.33
CA ARG A 30 5.06 -4.55 -3.31
C ARG A 30 6.02 -3.46 -3.79
N PHE A 31 5.75 -2.22 -3.37
CA PHE A 31 6.54 -1.05 -3.70
C PHE A 31 7.05 -0.40 -2.40
N ALA A 32 8.29 0.06 -2.39
CA ALA A 32 8.88 0.70 -1.22
C ALA A 32 8.36 2.13 -1.00
N ASN A 33 7.93 2.80 -2.07
CA ASN A 33 7.40 4.16 -2.02
C ASN A 33 6.58 4.51 -3.27
N ARG A 34 5.89 5.65 -3.20
CA ARG A 34 5.02 6.13 -4.29
C ARG A 34 5.76 6.37 -5.60
N ALA A 35 7.00 6.84 -5.56
CA ALA A 35 7.78 7.09 -6.77
C ALA A 35 8.13 5.77 -7.50
N GLU A 36 8.44 4.71 -6.77
CA GLU A 36 8.65 3.38 -7.35
C GLU A 36 7.39 2.85 -8.04
N ALA A 37 6.23 2.96 -7.37
CA ALA A 37 4.95 2.56 -7.94
C ALA A 37 4.60 3.36 -9.21
N GLN A 38 4.83 4.67 -9.20
CA GLN A 38 4.62 5.54 -10.35
C GLN A 38 5.54 5.23 -11.53
N ALA A 39 6.80 4.88 -11.26
CA ALA A 39 7.75 4.51 -12.31
C ALA A 39 7.42 3.15 -12.96
N TRP A 40 6.71 2.28 -12.24
CA TRP A 40 6.30 0.97 -12.73
C TRP A 40 4.94 0.97 -13.45
N ALA A 41 3.99 1.76 -12.95
CA ALA A 41 2.62 1.82 -13.46
C ALA A 41 2.57 2.30 -14.92
N ARG A 42 1.61 1.77 -15.69
CA ARG A 42 1.31 2.18 -17.06
C ARG A 42 -0.03 2.92 -17.11
N PRO A 43 -0.09 4.22 -16.77
CA PRO A 43 -1.35 4.95 -16.75
C PRO A 43 -2.04 4.98 -18.14
N GLU A 44 -1.26 4.91 -19.22
CA GLU A 44 -1.78 4.79 -20.60
C GLU A 44 -2.50 3.47 -20.88
N GLU A 45 -2.22 2.42 -20.10
CA GLU A 45 -2.92 1.13 -20.14
C GLU A 45 -4.09 1.08 -19.15
N GLY A 46 -4.25 2.08 -18.28
CA GLY A 46 -5.32 2.18 -17.28
C GLY A 46 -4.89 1.81 -15.85
N ASP A 47 -3.59 1.70 -15.57
CA ASP A 47 -3.08 1.47 -14.22
C ASP A 47 -3.22 2.72 -13.34
N GLU A 48 -3.51 2.53 -12.05
CA GLU A 48 -3.66 3.59 -11.05
C GLU A 48 -2.80 3.32 -9.82
N VAL A 49 -2.02 4.31 -9.40
CA VAL A 49 -1.25 4.26 -8.14
C VAL A 49 -2.16 4.65 -6.98
N VAL A 50 -2.33 3.74 -6.03
CA VAL A 50 -3.26 3.89 -4.89
C VAL A 50 -2.54 3.76 -3.56
N GLU A 51 -3.13 4.32 -2.50
CA GLU A 51 -2.73 4.07 -1.13
C GLU A 51 -3.58 2.94 -0.54
N LEU A 52 -2.92 1.99 0.10
CA LEU A 52 -3.53 0.81 0.69
C LEU A 52 -3.46 0.95 2.20
N ASN A 53 -4.58 0.82 2.90
CA ASN A 53 -4.55 0.74 4.35
C ASN A 53 -3.99 -0.63 4.76
N THR A 54 -2.86 -0.65 5.47
CA THR A 54 -2.15 -1.89 5.83
C THR A 54 -2.90 -2.72 6.87
N VAL A 55 -3.76 -2.10 7.68
CA VAL A 55 -4.58 -2.78 8.69
C VAL A 55 -5.68 -3.64 8.02
N CYS A 56 -6.14 -3.25 6.84
CA CYS A 56 -7.18 -3.94 6.09
C CYS A 56 -6.64 -4.99 5.10
N GLN A 57 -5.31 -5.15 4.99
CA GLN A 57 -4.74 -6.15 4.09
C GLN A 57 -4.87 -7.54 4.70
N CYS A 58 -5.78 -8.34 4.14
CA CYS A 58 -6.03 -9.72 4.58
C CYS A 58 -4.91 -10.71 4.15
N ASP A 59 -3.91 -10.24 3.41
CA ASP A 59 -2.76 -11.03 2.97
C ASP A 59 -1.52 -10.70 3.82
N LEU A 60 -1.51 -11.19 5.07
CA LEU A 60 -0.29 -11.42 5.84
C LEU A 60 0.19 -12.86 5.65
#